data_AF-A0A9W9SFG5-F1
#
_entry.id   AF-A0A9W9SFG5-F1
#
_cell.length_a   1.000
_cell.length_b   1.000
_cell.length_c   1.000
_cell.angle_alpha   90.00
_cell.angle_beta   90.00
_cell.angle_gamma   90.00
#
_symmetry.space_group_name_H-M   'P 1'
#
loop_
_entity.id
_entity.type
_entity.pdbx_description
1 polymer ?
#
loop_
_entity_poly.entity_id
_entity_poly.type
_entity_poly.pdbx_seq_one_letter_code
_entity_poly.pdbx_strand_id
1 'polypeptide(L)'
;MAAVKSVSSMSPRKSKRQKKCRRKTTLMKKASEYSKMCDADVCVGIRLRETGQVHILTADDSGFWAFLASQLCAYYPKPTLVTVQDLDRVNKGLAVTSKWGVSKHSAGDRHV
;
A
#
# COMPACT_ATOMS: atom_id res chain seq x y z
N MET A 1 -29.45 0.04 -30.88
CA MET A 1 -29.43 0.10 -29.41
C MET A 1 -27.98 0.21 -28.95
N ALA A 2 -27.55 1.33 -28.39
CA ALA A 2 -26.18 1.50 -27.89
C ALA A 2 -26.13 1.21 -26.39
N ALA A 3 -25.29 0.26 -25.98
CA ALA A 3 -25.09 -0.11 -24.59
C ALA A 3 -24.47 1.05 -23.81
N VAL A 4 -25.19 1.55 -22.81
CA VAL A 4 -24.73 2.58 -21.90
C VAL A 4 -23.63 1.98 -21.03
N LYS A 5 -22.37 2.37 -21.24
CA LYS A 5 -21.27 1.99 -20.35
C LYS A 5 -21.52 2.65 -18.99
N SER A 6 -21.87 1.84 -17.99
CA SER A 6 -22.00 2.30 -16.61
C SER A 6 -20.64 2.80 -16.11
N VAL A 7 -20.48 4.12 -15.99
CA VAL A 7 -19.40 4.70 -15.16
C VAL A 7 -19.65 4.20 -13.74
N SER A 8 -18.88 3.21 -13.29
CA SER A 8 -18.95 2.74 -11.92
C SER A 8 -18.31 3.79 -11.02
N SER A 9 -19.08 4.79 -10.61
CA SER A 9 -18.67 5.71 -9.57
C SER A 9 -18.42 4.90 -8.29
N MET A 10 -17.16 4.80 -7.86
CA MET A 10 -16.84 4.07 -6.64
C MET A 10 -17.56 4.73 -5.48
N SER A 11 -18.32 3.95 -4.71
CA SER A 11 -19.02 4.50 -3.55
C SER A 11 -18.01 5.14 -2.57
N PRO A 12 -18.39 6.18 -1.81
CA PRO A 12 -17.48 6.88 -0.89
C PRO A 12 -16.78 5.95 0.11
N ARG A 13 -17.43 4.85 0.51
CA ARG A 13 -16.84 3.80 1.37
C ARG A 13 -15.69 3.06 0.69
N LYS A 14 -15.84 2.71 -0.59
CA LYS A 14 -14.79 2.06 -1.38
C LYS A 14 -13.60 3.00 -1.62
N SER A 15 -13.86 4.27 -1.90
CA SER A 15 -12.84 5.33 -2.03
C SER A 15 -12.01 5.50 -0.75
N LYS A 16 -12.66 5.59 0.42
CA LYS A 16 -11.97 5.69 1.73
C LYS A 16 -11.09 4.47 2.00
N ARG A 17 -11.58 3.25 1.72
CA ARG A 17 -10.79 2.01 1.88
C ARG A 17 -9.55 2.02 0.99
N GLN A 18 -9.68 2.41 -0.27
CA GLN A 18 -8.54 2.49 -1.21
C GLN A 18 -7.51 3.51 -0.73
N LYS A 19 -7.93 4.68 -0.26
CA LYS A 19 -7.03 5.70 0.30
C LYS A 19 -6.30 5.19 1.55
N LYS A 20 -6.99 4.50 2.46
CA LYS A 20 -6.38 3.84 3.63
C LYS A 20 -5.32 2.82 3.19
N CYS A 21 -5.66 1.96 2.23
CA CYS A 21 -4.74 0.94 1.70
C CYS A 21 -3.47 1.59 1.10
N ARG A 22 -3.62 2.58 0.22
CA ARG A 22 -2.51 3.31 -0.40
C ARG A 22 -1.59 3.96 0.63
N ARG A 23 -2.16 4.64 1.63
CA ARG A 23 -1.37 5.27 2.70
C ARG A 23 -0.57 4.25 3.51
N LYS A 24 -1.19 3.12 3.87
CA LYS A 24 -0.52 2.02 4.58
C LYS A 24 0.67 1.52 3.78
N THR A 25 0.47 1.21 2.49
CA THR A 25 1.54 0.71 1.62
C THR A 25 2.65 1.72 1.42
N THR A 26 2.33 3.00 1.23
CA THR A 26 3.35 4.06 1.07
C THR A 26 4.18 4.24 2.33
N LEU A 27 3.55 4.23 3.51
CA LEU A 27 4.26 4.35 4.79
C LEU A 27 5.26 3.20 4.97
N MET A 28 4.82 1.96 4.75
CA MET A 28 5.68 0.78 4.84
C MET A 28 6.84 0.82 3.82
N LYS A 29 6.59 1.26 2.58
CA LYS A 29 7.66 1.45 1.58
C LYS A 29 8.70 2.46 2.06
N LYS A 30 8.26 3.62 2.56
CA LYS A 30 9.15 4.68 3.03
C LYS A 30 9.99 4.25 4.23
N ALA A 31 9.43 3.43 5.12
CA ALA A 31 10.19 2.85 6.22
C ALA A 31 11.31 1.90 5.72
N SER A 32 11.01 1.04 4.75
CA SER A 32 12.02 0.17 4.14
C SER A 32 13.07 0.95 3.33
N GLU A 33 12.66 2.00 2.60
CA GLU A 33 13.60 2.88 1.90
C GLU A 33 14.55 3.57 2.88
N TYR A 34 14.03 4.09 4.01
CA TYR A 34 14.84 4.74 5.03
C TYR A 34 15.85 3.80 5.67
N SER A 35 15.39 2.59 6.04
CA SER A 35 16.28 1.54 6.57
C SER A 35 17.49 1.31 5.66
N LYS A 36 17.26 1.16 4.35
CA LYS A 36 18.33 0.97 3.36
C LYS A 36 19.22 2.20 3.15
N MET A 37 18.62 3.40 3.11
CA MET A 37 19.35 4.64 2.86
C MET A 37 20.23 5.06 4.03
N CYS A 38 19.82 4.73 5.26
CA CYS A 38 20.44 5.22 6.48
C CYS A 38 21.09 4.11 7.31
N ASP A 39 21.14 2.88 6.80
CA ASP A 39 21.64 1.69 7.53
C ASP A 39 21.01 1.59 8.92
N ALA A 40 19.67 1.67 8.95
CA ALA A 40 18.89 1.79 10.17
C ALA A 40 17.92 0.62 10.33
N ASP A 41 17.88 0.04 11.53
CA ASP A 41 16.90 -0.97 11.90
C ASP A 41 15.54 -0.30 12.20
N VAL A 42 14.56 -0.48 11.31
CA VAL A 42 13.25 0.18 11.40
C VAL A 42 12.12 -0.82 11.64
N CYS A 43 11.23 -0.49 12.58
CA CYS A 43 9.97 -1.20 12.78
C CYS A 43 8.76 -0.25 12.67
N VAL A 44 7.70 -0.69 11.99
CA VAL A 44 6.43 0.05 11.87
C VAL A 44 5.26 -0.83 12.26
N GLY A 45 4.57 -0.45 13.34
CA GLY A 45 3.32 -1.06 13.79
C GLY A 45 2.10 -0.18 13.47
N ILE A 46 1.07 -0.75 12.84
CA ILE A 46 -0.18 -0.07 12.48
C ILE A 46 -1.36 -0.84 13.05
N ARG A 47 -2.07 -0.26 14.02
CA ARG A 47 -3.35 -0.81 14.52
C ARG A 47 -4.53 -0.08 13.89
N LEU A 48 -5.35 -0.81 13.15
CA LEU A 48 -6.64 -0.33 12.66
C LEU A 48 -7.64 -0.35 13.82
N ARG A 49 -7.92 0.80 14.42
CA ARG A 49 -8.84 0.91 15.57
C ARG A 49 -10.24 0.36 15.29
N GLU A 50 -10.71 0.48 14.05
CA GLU A 50 -12.02 -0.03 13.62
C GLU A 50 -12.12 -1.57 13.69
N THR A 51 -11.02 -2.29 13.44
CA THR A 51 -11.04 -3.77 13.35
C THR A 51 -10.15 -4.44 14.40
N GLY A 52 -9.39 -3.68 15.19
CA GLY A 52 -8.32 -4.19 16.04
C GLY A 52 -7.11 -4.74 15.27
N GLN A 53 -7.18 -4.87 13.93
CA GLN A 53 -6.13 -5.50 13.12
C GLN A 53 -4.82 -4.74 13.24
N VAL A 54 -3.77 -5.48 13.60
CA VAL A 54 -2.40 -4.98 13.64
C VAL A 54 -1.66 -5.42 12.39
N HIS A 55 -0.90 -4.52 11.77
CA HIS A 55 0.08 -4.81 10.73
C HIS A 55 1.46 -4.38 11.22
N ILE A 56 2.47 -5.21 11.03
CA ILE A 56 3.84 -4.95 11.50
C ILE A 56 4.77 -5.13 10.31
N LEU A 57 5.61 -4.15 10.05
CA LEU A 57 6.76 -4.26 9.15
C LEU A 57 8.03 -4.17 10.00
N THR A 58 8.93 -5.11 9.81
CA THR A 58 10.29 -5.10 10.34
C THR A 58 11.25 -5.01 9.16
N ALA A 59 12.05 -3.95 9.12
CA ALA A 59 13.06 -3.67 8.11
C ALA A 59 14.39 -3.48 8.87
N ASP A 60 14.92 -4.60 9.32
CA ASP A 60 16.14 -4.75 10.09
C ASP A 60 16.86 -5.99 9.59
N ASP A 61 18.14 -5.85 9.27
CA ASP A 61 18.98 -6.99 8.88
C ASP A 61 19.56 -7.68 10.13
N SER A 62 19.58 -6.99 11.27
CA SER A 62 20.10 -7.47 12.56
C SER A 62 19.14 -8.39 13.33
N GLY A 63 17.84 -8.37 12.99
CA GLY A 63 16.81 -9.05 13.78
C GLY A 63 16.54 -8.38 15.12
N PHE A 64 17.01 -7.15 15.35
CA PHE A 64 16.81 -6.40 16.59
C PHE A 64 15.34 -6.32 17.01
N TRP A 65 14.42 -6.24 16.04
CA TRP A 65 12.97 -6.16 16.30
C TRP A 65 12.27 -7.51 16.37
N ALA A 66 12.97 -8.64 16.30
CA ALA A 66 12.38 -9.98 16.33
C ALA A 66 11.53 -10.24 17.59
N PHE A 67 11.92 -9.65 18.74
CA PHE A 67 11.15 -9.79 19.98
C PHE A 67 9.74 -9.18 19.90
N LEU A 68 9.54 -8.12 19.09
CA LEU A 68 8.23 -7.49 18.92
C LEU A 68 7.24 -8.45 18.26
N ALA A 69 7.68 -9.22 17.27
CA ALA A 69 6.86 -10.24 16.64
C ALA A 69 6.41 -11.27 17.67
N SER A 70 7.33 -11.75 18.53
CA SER A 70 7.03 -12.71 19.60
C SER A 70 6.05 -12.18 20.64
N GLN A 71 6.19 -10.93 21.07
CA GLN A 71 5.26 -10.30 22.01
C GLN A 71 3.85 -10.16 21.41
N LEU A 72 3.76 -9.88 20.11
CA LEU A 72 2.51 -9.62 19.43
C LEU A 72 1.83 -10.90 18.92
N CYS A 73 2.52 -12.05 18.90
CA CYS A 73 1.93 -13.35 18.57
C CYS A 73 0.73 -13.73 19.44
N ALA A 74 0.67 -13.24 20.68
CA ALA A 74 -0.45 -13.48 21.61
C ALA A 74 -1.63 -12.50 21.43
N TYR A 75 -1.49 -11.47 20.59
CA TYR A 75 -2.53 -10.43 20.42
C TYR A 75 -3.68 -10.90 19.51
N TYR A 76 -4.90 -10.48 19.85
CA TYR A 76 -6.10 -10.75 19.04
C TYR A 76 -6.71 -9.45 18.47
N PRO A 77 -7.09 -9.41 17.18
CA PRO A 77 -6.89 -10.44 16.15
C PRO A 77 -5.42 -10.61 15.78
N LYS A 78 -5.06 -11.80 15.25
CA LYS A 78 -3.68 -12.16 14.93
C LYS A 78 -3.03 -11.07 14.05
N PRO A 79 -1.91 -10.47 14.50
CA PRO A 79 -1.21 -9.47 13.72
C PRO A 79 -0.75 -10.01 12.37
N THR A 80 -0.84 -9.17 11.33
CA THR A 80 -0.27 -9.47 10.02
C THR A 80 1.16 -8.97 10.00
N LEU A 81 2.12 -9.90 9.99
CA LEU A 81 3.51 -9.58 9.70
C LEU A 81 3.63 -9.31 8.20
N VAL A 82 4.25 -8.19 7.85
CA VAL A 82 4.52 -7.76 6.48
C VAL A 82 6.02 -7.77 6.32
N THR A 83 6.53 -8.71 5.54
CA THR A 83 7.94 -8.70 5.16
C THR A 83 8.17 -7.69 4.04
N VAL A 84 9.42 -7.25 3.88
CA VAL A 84 9.82 -6.41 2.73
C VAL A 84 9.46 -7.10 1.39
N GLN A 85 9.47 -8.43 1.34
CA GLN A 85 9.07 -9.20 0.15
C GLN A 85 7.56 -9.15 -0.12
N ASP A 86 6.73 -9.08 0.91
CA ASP A 86 5.26 -8.95 0.77
C ASP A 86 4.88 -7.58 0.17
N LEU A 87 5.65 -6.54 0.52
CA LEU A 87 5.50 -5.20 -0.07
C LEU A 87 5.73 -5.21 -1.58
N ASP A 88 6.70 -5.97 -2.07
CA ASP A 88 7.01 -6.08 -3.49
C ASP A 88 5.94 -6.88 -4.26
N ARG A 89 5.30 -7.87 -3.62
CA ARG A 89 4.19 -8.62 -4.22
C ARG A 89 2.93 -7.77 -4.41
N VAL A 90 2.62 -6.91 -3.43
CA VAL A 90 1.53 -5.92 -3.57
C VAL A 90 1.80 -4.96 -4.74
N ASN A 91 3.07 -4.63 -4.99
CA ASN A 91 3.48 -3.79 -6.12
C ASN A 91 3.21 -4.46 -7.47
N LYS A 92 3.51 -5.76 -7.61
CA LYS A 92 3.24 -6.53 -8.85
C LYS A 92 1.73 -6.69 -9.11
N GLY A 93 0.93 -6.83 -8.06
CA GLY A 93 -0.54 -6.86 -8.17
C GLY A 93 -1.18 -5.53 -8.59
N LEU A 94 -0.61 -4.37 -8.17
CA LEU A 94 -1.06 -3.06 -8.65
C LEU A 94 -0.50 -2.70 -10.04
N ALA A 95 0.72 -3.12 -10.38
CA ALA A 95 1.34 -2.83 -11.67
C ALA A 95 0.60 -3.47 -12.86
N VAL A 96 -0.07 -4.61 -12.67
CA VAL A 96 -0.91 -5.25 -13.70
C VAL A 96 -2.16 -4.43 -14.06
N THR A 97 -2.57 -3.47 -13.23
CA THR A 97 -3.79 -2.67 -13.46
C THR A 97 -3.53 -1.26 -14.02
N SER A 98 -2.27 -0.87 -14.21
CA SER A 98 -1.89 0.50 -14.64
C SER A 98 -1.29 0.53 -16.05
N LYS A 99 -1.90 -0.19 -17.00
CA LYS A 99 -1.63 0.00 -18.44
C LYS A 99 -2.93 0.40 -19.14
N TRP A 100 -3.32 1.66 -18.99
CA TRP A 100 -4.31 2.30 -19.85
C TRP A 100 -3.68 3.57 -20.45
N GLY A 101 -3.83 3.69 -21.76
CA GLY A 101 -2.94 4.42 -22.66
C GLY A 101 -2.90 5.93 -22.48
N VAL A 102 -1.71 6.48 -22.67
CA VAL A 102 -1.49 7.89 -22.97
C VAL A 102 -1.91 8.11 -24.43
N SER A 103 -3.10 8.69 -24.65
CA SER A 103 -3.48 9.25 -25.94
C SER A 103 -3.15 10.74 -25.92
N LYS A 104 -2.10 11.13 -26.66
CA LYS A 104 -1.74 12.53 -26.87
C LYS A 104 -2.78 13.17 -27.79
N HIS A 105 -3.52 14.18 -27.31
CA HIS A 105 -4.23 15.09 -28.20
C HIS A 105 -3.31 16.25 -28.54
N SER A 106 -2.85 16.28 -29.79
CA SER A 106 -2.19 17.42 -30.42
C SER A 106 -3.25 18.49 -30.65
N ALA A 107 -3.06 19.69 -30.09
CA ALA A 107 -3.89 20.85 -30.38
C ALA A 107 -3.54 21.36 -31.78
N GLY A 108 -4.53 21.34 -32.67
CA GLY A 108 -4.46 21.91 -34.02
C GLY A 108 -5.27 23.21 -34.10
N ASP A 109 -4.61 24.20 -34.69
CA ASP A 109 -5.02 25.51 -35.22
C ASP A 109 -6.47 26.00 -35.12
N ARG A 110 -6.58 27.25 -34.65
CA ARG A 110 -7.55 28.24 -35.12
C ARG A 110 -6.79 29.53 -35.43
N HIS A 111 -6.76 29.94 -36.69
CA HIS A 111 -6.72 31.34 -37.09
C HIS A 111 -7.78 31.56 -38.17
N VAL A 112 -8.52 32.64 -37.97
CA VAL A 112 -9.46 33.27 -38.91
C VAL A 112 -8.64 34.12 -39.87
#